data_AF-A0A7J6Q200-F1
#
_entry.id   AF-A0A7J6Q200-F1
#
_cell.length_a   1.000
_cell.length_b   1.000
_cell.length_c   1.000
_cell.angle_alpha   90.00
_cell.angle_beta   90.00
_cell.angle_gamma   90.00
#
_symmetry.space_group_name_H-M   'P 1'
#
loop_
_entity.id
_entity.type
_entity.pdbx_description
1 polymer ?
#
loop_
_entity_poly.entity_id
_entity_poly.type
_entity_poly.pdbx_seq_one_letter_code
_entity_poly.pdbx_strand_id
1 'polypeptide(L)'
;MWVPSSRFDPTNSSTFVAQDGDGVRRLTYGVGSVQGRMGSDRVCFGAVKNDPSSDMVSPPSSNQPLCIPHQHLVVSEASEDLEGGLYDGVMGLGFPALSSTGTTALENIISHLADPVLAFSLTEDPIAAATMGSSVTFGGL
;
A
#
# COMPACT_ATOMS: atom_id res chain seq x y z
N MET A 1 -9.06 -5.49 22.60
CA MET A 1 -9.17 -6.18 21.31
C MET A 1 -7.88 -5.91 20.58
N TRP A 2 -7.02 -6.92 20.44
CA TRP A 2 -5.69 -6.77 19.83
C TRP A 2 -5.83 -7.12 18.35
N VAL A 3 -5.55 -6.16 17.47
CA VAL A 3 -5.45 -6.43 16.03
C VAL A 3 -3.96 -6.68 15.78
N PRO A 4 -3.54 -7.89 15.38
CA PRO A 4 -2.16 -8.14 14.98
C PRO A 4 -1.82 -7.22 13.82
N SER A 5 -0.84 -6.33 13.99
CA SER A 5 -0.27 -5.60 12.86
C SER A 5 0.58 -6.56 12.03
N SER A 6 0.27 -6.66 10.74
CA SER A 6 1.01 -7.53 9.84
C SER A 6 2.35 -6.87 9.50
N ARG A 7 3.45 -7.61 9.66
CA ARG A 7 4.80 -7.11 9.32
C ARG A 7 5.29 -7.80 8.06
N PHE A 8 5.71 -7.00 7.09
CA PHE A 8 6.35 -7.51 5.89
C PHE A 8 7.76 -8.03 6.23
N ASP A 9 8.03 -9.28 5.87
CA ASP A 9 9.35 -9.91 5.99
C ASP A 9 9.98 -10.06 4.59
N PRO A 10 11.01 -9.25 4.27
CA PRO A 10 11.65 -9.30 2.96
C PRO A 10 12.29 -10.64 2.63
N THR A 11 12.65 -11.46 3.63
CA THR A 11 13.30 -12.76 3.41
C THR A 11 12.33 -13.82 2.86
N ASN A 12 11.04 -13.62 3.05
CA ASN A 12 9.98 -14.50 2.55
C ASN A 12 9.49 -14.10 1.15
N SER A 13 9.96 -12.96 0.60
CA SER A 13 9.60 -12.52 -0.75
C SER A 13 10.67 -12.93 -1.75
N SER A 14 10.24 -13.61 -2.83
CA SER A 14 11.12 -13.99 -3.94
C SER A 14 11.33 -12.86 -4.95
N THR A 15 10.54 -11.78 -4.86
CA THR A 15 10.60 -10.61 -5.75
C THR A 15 11.18 -9.38 -5.08
N PHE A 16 11.46 -9.44 -3.78
CA PHE A 16 12.07 -8.34 -3.05
C PHE A 16 13.53 -8.13 -3.47
N VAL A 17 13.85 -6.87 -3.76
CA VAL A 17 15.20 -6.41 -4.05
C VAL A 17 15.55 -5.31 -3.06
N ALA A 18 16.51 -5.59 -2.18
CA ALA A 18 17.07 -4.58 -1.29
C ALA A 18 17.80 -3.51 -2.12
N GLN A 19 17.65 -2.24 -1.75
CA GLN A 19 18.41 -1.18 -2.37
C GLN A 19 19.77 -1.05 -1.67
N ASP A 20 20.84 -1.45 -2.35
CA ASP A 20 22.20 -1.28 -1.84
C ASP A 20 22.63 0.20 -1.91
N GLY A 21 23.18 0.71 -0.82
CA GLY A 21 23.92 1.98 -0.81
C GLY A 21 23.17 3.22 -0.32
N ASP A 22 22.04 3.10 0.38
CA ASP A 22 21.43 4.26 1.03
C ASP A 22 20.93 3.90 2.43
N GLY A 23 21.26 4.75 3.41
CA GLY A 23 21.01 4.52 4.82
C GLY A 23 19.53 4.46 5.16
N VAL A 24 19.23 4.15 6.43
CA VAL A 24 17.88 4.21 7.00
C VAL A 24 17.21 5.54 6.62
N ARG A 25 16.07 5.47 5.94
CA ARG A 25 15.24 6.63 5.60
C ARG A 25 14.33 6.97 6.74
N ARG A 26 14.18 8.27 7.01
CA ARG A 26 13.24 8.80 7.99
C ARG A 26 12.14 9.58 7.28
N LEU A 27 10.89 9.18 7.52
CA LEU A 27 9.68 9.88 7.10
C LEU A 27 9.03 10.48 8.35
N THR A 28 8.74 11.78 8.32
CA THR A 28 8.14 12.49 9.46
C THR A 28 6.67 12.80 9.18
N TYR A 29 5.81 12.50 10.14
CA TYR A 29 4.36 12.69 10.07
C TYR A 29 3.88 13.48 11.29
N GLY A 30 3.81 14.81 11.15
CA GLY A 30 3.49 15.69 12.27
C GLY A 30 4.52 15.55 13.40
N VAL A 31 4.10 14.97 14.52
CA VAL A 31 4.95 14.66 15.68
C VAL A 31 5.58 13.26 15.62
N GLY A 32 5.05 12.37 14.80
CA GLY A 32 5.53 10.99 14.64
C GLY A 32 6.56 10.83 13.53
N SER A 33 7.23 9.68 13.49
CA SER A 33 8.13 9.34 12.40
C SER A 33 8.26 7.84 12.14
N VAL A 34 8.57 7.47 10.90
CA VAL A 34 8.92 6.10 10.48
C VAL A 34 10.36 6.10 10.03
N GLN A 35 11.14 5.14 10.54
CA GLN A 35 12.50 4.87 10.09
C GLN A 35 12.57 3.47 9.49
N GLY A 36 13.18 3.34 8.31
CA GLY A 36 13.23 2.07 7.61
C GLY A 36 14.20 2.00 6.45
N ARG A 37 14.40 0.79 5.93
CA ARG A 37 15.25 0.57 4.76
C ARG A 37 14.45 0.61 3.48
N MET A 38 15.08 1.09 2.41
CA MET A 38 14.48 1.07 1.09
C MET A 38 14.67 -0.29 0.43
N GLY A 39 13.66 -0.68 -0.34
CA GLY A 39 13.72 -1.80 -1.25
C GLY A 39 12.68 -1.61 -2.34
N SER A 40 12.60 -2.59 -3.23
CA SER A 40 11.52 -2.71 -4.19
C SER A 40 10.95 -4.11 -4.16
N ASP A 41 9.64 -4.24 -4.34
CA ASP A 41 8.98 -5.54 -4.45
C ASP A 41 7.79 -5.46 -5.40
N ARG A 42 7.19 -6.60 -5.71
CA ARG A 42 5.91 -6.70 -6.40
C ARG A 42 4.78 -6.40 -5.41
N VAL A 43 3.99 -5.37 -5.69
CA VAL A 43 2.82 -4.98 -4.89
C VAL A 43 1.55 -5.25 -5.69
N CYS A 44 0.60 -5.98 -5.10
CA CYS A 44 -0.68 -6.30 -5.72
C CYS A 44 -1.84 -5.57 -5.04
N PHE A 45 -2.77 -5.09 -5.85
CA PHE A 45 -3.96 -4.34 -5.45
C PHE A 45 -5.23 -5.12 -5.78
N GLY A 46 -6.20 -5.08 -4.86
CA GLY A 46 -7.48 -5.78 -5.01
C GLY A 46 -7.43 -7.23 -4.53
N ALA A 47 -8.56 -7.93 -4.66
CA ALA A 47 -8.70 -9.29 -4.15
C ALA A 47 -7.81 -10.29 -4.90
N VAL A 48 -6.83 -10.84 -4.19
CA VAL A 48 -6.00 -11.94 -4.69
C VAL A 48 -6.72 -13.24 -4.33
N LYS A 49 -6.94 -14.11 -5.33
CA LYS A 49 -7.79 -15.31 -5.24
C LYS A 49 -7.39 -16.36 -4.18
N ASN A 50 -6.35 -16.13 -3.38
CA ASN A 50 -5.81 -17.05 -2.37
C ASN A 50 -5.19 -16.32 -1.16
N ASP A 51 -5.55 -15.06 -0.90
CA ASP A 51 -5.03 -14.35 0.27
C ASP A 51 -5.87 -14.68 1.51
N PRO A 52 -5.32 -15.36 2.54
CA PRO A 52 -6.05 -15.70 3.76
C PRO A 52 -6.43 -14.48 4.61
N SER A 53 -5.93 -13.29 4.29
CA SER A 53 -6.31 -12.01 4.90
C SER A 53 -7.36 -11.23 4.11
N SER A 54 -7.77 -11.72 2.93
CA SER A 54 -8.83 -11.11 2.15
C SER A 54 -10.19 -11.62 2.65
N ASP A 55 -10.86 -10.82 3.49
CA ASP A 55 -12.28 -11.00 3.88
C ASP A 55 -13.27 -10.91 2.69
N MET A 56 -12.78 -10.82 1.44
CA MET A 56 -13.64 -10.92 0.28
C MET A 56 -14.06 -12.37 0.05
N VAL A 57 -15.21 -12.71 0.63
CA VAL A 57 -16.02 -13.88 0.31
C VAL A 57 -16.33 -13.84 -1.20
N SER A 58 -15.52 -14.55 -1.99
CA SER A 58 -15.68 -14.72 -3.45
C SER A 58 -15.33 -13.50 -4.32
N PRO A 59 -14.07 -13.33 -4.74
CA PRO A 59 -13.77 -12.38 -5.81
C PRO A 59 -14.49 -12.77 -7.11
N PRO A 60 -15.17 -11.83 -7.80
CA PRO A 60 -15.76 -12.11 -9.10
C PRO A 60 -14.68 -12.60 -10.08
N SER A 61 -15.04 -13.54 -10.95
CA SER A 61 -14.12 -14.26 -11.86
C SER A 61 -13.34 -13.37 -12.84
N SER A 62 -13.64 -12.09 -12.92
CA SER A 62 -13.00 -11.09 -13.77
C SER A 62 -12.02 -10.14 -13.05
N ASN A 63 -11.99 -10.10 -11.72
CA ASN A 63 -11.08 -9.19 -11.00
C ASN A 63 -9.73 -9.87 -10.78
N GLN A 64 -8.84 -9.74 -11.77
CA GLN A 64 -7.42 -10.00 -11.53
C GLN A 64 -6.85 -8.85 -10.69
N PRO A 65 -6.03 -9.14 -9.66
CA PRO A 65 -5.38 -8.11 -8.90
C PRO A 65 -4.41 -7.33 -9.80
N LEU A 66 -4.38 -6.00 -9.65
CA LEU A 66 -3.40 -5.17 -10.32
C LEU A 66 -2.07 -5.33 -9.60
N CYS A 67 -1.12 -6.02 -10.22
CA CYS A 67 0.20 -6.24 -9.63
C CYS A 67 1.26 -5.40 -10.32
N ILE A 68 1.87 -4.51 -9.55
CA ILE A 68 2.92 -3.60 -9.98
C ILE A 68 4.28 -4.18 -9.58
N PRO A 69 5.15 -4.54 -10.55
CA PRO A 69 6.51 -5.00 -10.24
C PRO A 69 7.40 -3.80 -9.86
N HIS A 70 8.45 -4.08 -9.08
CA HIS A 70 9.47 -3.09 -8.70
C HIS A 70 8.92 -1.81 -8.04
N GLN A 71 7.84 -1.93 -7.26
CA GLN A 71 7.34 -0.82 -6.47
C GLN A 71 8.31 -0.51 -5.34
N HIS A 72 8.85 0.70 -5.33
CA HIS A 72 9.71 1.16 -4.23
C HIS A 72 8.91 1.34 -2.94
N LEU A 73 9.49 0.87 -1.84
CA LEU A 73 8.89 0.86 -0.51
C LEU A 73 9.95 1.11 0.56
N VAL A 74 9.49 1.62 1.70
CA VAL A 74 10.29 1.75 2.92
C VAL A 74 9.78 0.71 3.93
N VAL A 75 10.59 -0.30 4.23
CA VAL A 75 10.28 -1.30 5.24
C VAL A 75 10.58 -0.71 6.61
N SER A 76 9.55 -0.45 7.41
CA SER A 76 9.70 0.13 8.75
C SER A 76 10.50 -0.81 9.67
N GLU A 77 11.56 -0.28 10.26
CA GLU A 77 12.32 -0.91 11.33
C GLU A 77 11.92 -0.33 12.69
N ALA A 78 11.59 0.97 12.71
CA ALA A 78 11.10 1.68 13.88
C ALA A 78 10.02 2.70 13.50
N SER A 79 9.08 2.92 14.41
CA SER A 79 8.04 3.94 14.31
C SER A 79 7.89 4.65 15.65
N GLU A 80 7.66 5.96 15.61
CA GLU A 80 7.40 6.80 16.78
C GLU A 80 6.04 7.47 16.59
N ASP A 81 5.17 7.39 17.60
CA ASP A 81 3.86 8.05 17.66
C ASP A 81 2.91 7.75 16.47
N LEU A 82 3.08 6.57 15.88
CA LEU A 82 2.20 6.00 14.84
C LEU A 82 1.58 4.67 15.31
N GLU A 83 1.81 4.29 16.56
CA GLU A 83 1.31 3.06 17.16
C GLU A 83 -0.15 3.22 17.59
N GLY A 84 -1.01 2.26 17.25
CA GLY A 84 -2.44 2.25 17.61
C GLY A 84 -3.42 2.60 16.49
N GLY A 85 -2.93 2.86 15.27
CA GLY A 85 -3.77 2.92 14.08
C GLY A 85 -4.34 1.55 13.69
N LEU A 86 -5.51 1.54 13.04
CA LEU A 86 -6.10 0.33 12.41
C LEU A 86 -5.48 0.05 11.02
N TYR A 87 -4.20 0.41 10.82
CA TYR A 87 -3.51 0.31 9.55
C TYR A 87 -2.06 -0.14 9.78
N ASP A 88 -1.52 -0.92 8.83
CA ASP A 88 -0.15 -1.45 8.90
C ASP A 88 0.89 -0.55 8.19
N GLY A 89 0.43 0.35 7.33
CA GLY A 89 1.31 1.22 6.56
C GLY A 89 0.55 2.30 5.80
N VAL A 90 1.31 3.14 5.12
CA VAL A 90 0.79 4.26 4.33
C VAL A 90 1.22 4.10 2.88
N MET A 91 0.26 4.20 1.97
CA MET A 91 0.53 4.27 0.55
C MET A 91 0.49 5.72 0.06
N GLY A 92 1.65 6.25 -0.30
CA GLY A 92 1.77 7.59 -0.88
C GLY A 92 1.28 7.63 -2.33
N LEU A 93 0.19 8.36 -2.58
CA LEU A 93 -0.36 8.62 -3.91
C LEU A 93 -0.04 10.03 -4.42
N GLY A 94 1.02 10.64 -3.88
CA GLY A 94 1.49 11.95 -4.28
C GLY A 94 2.32 11.93 -5.56
N PHE A 95 2.77 13.13 -5.96
CA PHE A 95 3.67 13.29 -7.11
C PHE A 95 5.12 12.90 -6.77
N PRO A 96 5.91 12.45 -7.76
CA PRO A 96 7.31 12.04 -7.57
C PRO A 96 8.21 13.07 -6.93
N ALA A 97 7.94 14.36 -7.13
CA ALA A 97 8.67 15.47 -6.52
C ALA A 97 8.66 15.45 -4.96
N LEU A 98 7.72 14.73 -4.34
CA LEU A 98 7.61 14.57 -2.89
C LEU A 98 8.15 13.21 -2.39
N SER A 99 8.61 12.34 -3.29
CA SER A 99 9.04 10.99 -2.92
C SER A 99 10.47 10.97 -2.38
N SER A 100 10.67 10.25 -1.27
CA SER A 100 12.02 9.95 -0.75
C SER A 100 12.71 8.79 -1.50
N THR A 101 11.98 8.05 -2.34
CA THR A 101 12.50 6.93 -3.14
C THR A 101 12.71 7.29 -4.60
N GLY A 102 12.28 8.49 -5.04
CA GLY A 102 12.38 8.97 -6.42
C GLY A 102 11.26 8.48 -7.36
N THR A 103 10.41 7.56 -6.91
CA THR A 103 9.22 7.06 -7.63
C THR A 103 8.03 7.03 -6.67
N THR A 104 6.79 7.03 -7.19
CA THR A 104 5.58 6.90 -6.35
C THR A 104 4.72 5.73 -6.76
N ALA A 105 3.91 5.23 -5.83
CA ALA A 105 2.92 4.20 -6.14
C ALA A 105 1.95 4.69 -7.21
N LEU A 106 1.54 5.97 -7.17
CA LEU A 106 0.68 6.55 -8.20
C LEU A 106 1.30 6.46 -9.59
N GLU A 107 2.55 6.89 -9.76
CA GLU A 107 3.26 6.87 -11.06
C GLU A 107 3.39 5.45 -11.62
N ASN A 108 3.75 4.49 -10.77
CA ASN A 108 3.88 3.10 -11.18
C ASN A 108 2.51 2.47 -11.49
N ILE A 109 1.45 2.82 -10.75
CA ILE A 109 0.10 2.34 -11.03
C ILE A 109 -0.40 2.88 -12.37
N ILE A 110 -0.38 4.19 -12.59
CA ILE A 110 -0.93 4.80 -13.80
C ILE A 110 -0.23 4.33 -15.08
N SER A 111 1.07 4.00 -15.01
CA SER A 111 1.82 3.46 -16.15
C SER A 111 1.39 2.04 -16.56
N HIS A 112 0.68 1.33 -15.69
CA HIS A 112 0.14 -0.01 -15.94
C HIS A 112 -1.37 -0.02 -16.22
N LEU A 113 -2.03 1.14 -16.22
CA LEU A 113 -3.44 1.28 -16.54
C LEU A 113 -3.65 1.73 -17.98
N ALA A 114 -4.67 1.18 -18.64
CA ALA A 114 -5.08 1.65 -19.97
C ALA A 114 -5.61 3.09 -19.90
N ASP A 115 -6.44 3.38 -18.89
CA ASP A 115 -6.91 4.72 -18.57
C ASP A 115 -6.24 5.18 -17.26
N PRO A 116 -5.44 6.27 -17.26
CA PRO A 116 -4.66 6.71 -16.11
C PRO A 116 -5.54 7.49 -15.09
N VAL A 117 -6.64 6.89 -14.65
CA VAL A 117 -7.62 7.49 -13.74
C VAL A 117 -7.67 6.69 -12.44
N LEU A 118 -7.66 7.44 -11.33
CA LEU A 118 -7.86 6.94 -9.98
C LEU A 118 -9.08 7.65 -9.38
N ALA A 119 -10.03 6.89 -8.86
CA ALA A 119 -11.25 7.43 -8.24
C ALA A 119 -11.45 6.86 -6.83
N PHE A 120 -11.92 7.72 -5.92
CA PHE A 120 -12.27 7.36 -4.55
C PHE A 120 -13.76 7.56 -4.34
N SER A 121 -14.44 6.56 -3.80
CA SER A 121 -15.80 6.68 -3.28
C SER A 121 -15.74 6.46 -1.78
N LEU A 122 -15.91 7.54 -1.02
CA LEU A 122 -15.85 7.52 0.44
C LEU A 122 -17.26 7.53 1.01
N THR A 123 -17.57 6.54 1.85
CA THR A 123 -18.85 6.45 2.54
C THR A 123 -18.78 7.23 3.85
N GLU A 124 -19.45 8.38 3.92
CA GLU A 124 -19.43 9.25 5.11
C GLU A 124 -20.45 8.84 6.19
N ASP A 125 -21.53 8.16 5.81
CA ASP A 125 -22.58 7.74 6.76
C ASP A 125 -22.06 6.58 7.62
N PRO A 126 -21.95 6.73 8.95
CA PRO A 126 -21.44 5.69 9.84
C PRO A 126 -22.27 4.40 9.85
N ILE A 127 -23.57 4.49 9.53
CA ILE A 127 -24.47 3.32 9.44
C ILE A 127 -24.22 2.60 8.11
N ALA A 128 -24.09 3.35 7.02
CA ALA A 128 -23.71 2.79 5.73
C ALA A 128 -22.29 2.22 5.77
N ALA A 129 -21.34 2.89 6.41
CA ALA A 129 -19.95 2.46 6.57
C ALA A 129 -19.80 1.14 7.33
N ALA A 130 -20.73 0.85 8.26
CA ALA A 130 -20.79 -0.42 8.96
C ALA A 130 -21.21 -1.60 8.07
N THR A 131 -21.78 -1.34 6.89
CA THR A 131 -22.34 -2.36 5.98
C THR A 131 -21.69 -2.36 4.58
N MET A 132 -21.27 -1.19 4.11
CA MET A 132 -20.60 -0.90 2.85
C MET A 132 -19.42 0.04 3.15
N GLY A 133 -18.20 -0.45 2.96
CA GLY A 133 -17.00 0.37 3.13
C GLY A 133 -16.85 1.46 2.05
N SER A 134 -15.66 2.02 1.96
CA SER A 134 -15.24 2.90 0.86
C SER A 134 -14.55 2.09 -0.23
N SER A 135 -14.50 2.60 -1.46
CA SER A 135 -13.83 1.93 -2.59
C SER A 135 -12.84 2.85 -3.30
N VAL A 136 -11.76 2.25 -3.78
CA VAL A 136 -10.78 2.89 -4.67
C VAL A 136 -10.81 2.15 -6.00
N THR A 137 -10.93 2.89 -7.10
CA THR A 137 -11.01 2.32 -8.45
C THR A 137 -9.85 2.81 -9.30
N PHE A 138 -9.19 1.89 -9.98
CA PHE A 138 -8.08 2.13 -10.90
C PHE A 138 -8.54 1.85 -12.33
N GLY A 139 -8.34 2.77 -13.27
CA GLY A 139 -8.58 2.50 -14.69
C GLY A 139 -9.96 2.91 -15.23
N GLY A 140 -10.73 3.72 -14.51
CA GLY A 140 -12.05 4.21 -14.94
C GLY A 140 -13.16 3.96 -13.91
N LEU A 141 -14.37 4.45 -14.21
CA LEU A 141 -15.61 4.27 -13.43
C LEU A 141 -16.61 3.42 -14.22
#